data_AF-A0A3N4VEC6-F1
#
_entry.id   AF-A0A3N4VEC6-F1
#
_cell.length_a   1.000
_cell.length_b   1.000
_cell.length_c   1.000
_cell.angle_alpha   90.00
_cell.angle_beta   90.00
_cell.angle_gamma   90.00
#
_symmetry.space_group_name_H-M   'P 1'
#
loop_
_entity.id
_entity.type
_entity.pdbx_description
1 polymer ?
#
loop_
_entity_poly.entity_id
_entity_poly.type
_entity_poly.pdbx_seq_one_letter_code
_entity_poly.pdbx_strand_id
1 'polypeptide(L)'
;MTLQSSVGDDDGPKDILGSANRNLERTIMALDTALCRLENDDLDAGAAVQKAIAEMRRAQDTALKERQKVDDDRRKLDLATSDSAIDFDAARASILDSLDRVRRSRRPDSVSE
;
A
#
# COMPACT_ATOMS: atom_id res chain seq x y z
N MET A 1 5.09 3.98 -32.79
CA MET A 1 5.67 3.18 -31.70
C MET A 1 5.96 4.12 -30.54
N THR A 2 5.06 4.14 -29.55
CA THR A 2 5.25 4.88 -28.29
C THR A 2 5.42 3.82 -27.21
N LEU A 3 6.68 3.53 -26.87
CA LEU A 3 7.01 2.65 -25.76
C LEU A 3 6.66 3.37 -24.46
N GLN A 4 5.73 2.74 -23.74
CA GLN A 4 5.17 3.22 -22.50
C GLN A 4 6.24 3.33 -21.40
N SER A 5 6.19 4.50 -20.76
CA SER A 5 6.55 4.81 -19.38
C SER A 5 7.18 3.70 -18.54
N SER A 6 8.40 4.00 -18.10
CA SER A 6 9.16 3.35 -17.03
C SER A 6 8.27 2.92 -15.86
N VAL A 7 8.10 1.61 -15.72
CA VAL A 7 7.60 0.96 -14.51
C VAL A 7 8.83 0.56 -13.71
N GLY A 8 8.92 1.01 -12.46
CA GLY A 8 9.66 0.25 -11.44
C GLY A 8 10.85 0.91 -10.76
N ASP A 9 10.76 2.17 -10.34
CA ASP A 9 11.43 2.59 -9.10
C ASP A 9 10.33 2.94 -8.09
N ASP A 10 9.53 1.93 -7.73
CA ASP A 10 8.64 2.01 -6.57
C ASP A 10 9.48 1.54 -5.38
N ASP A 11 10.31 2.45 -4.84
CA ASP A 11 10.84 2.33 -3.49
C ASP A 11 9.64 2.10 -2.57
N GLY A 12 9.43 0.84 -2.18
CA GLY A 12 8.15 0.41 -1.64
C GLY A 12 7.76 1.14 -0.35
N PRO A 13 6.47 1.12 0.04
CA PRO A 13 5.96 1.78 1.24
C PRO A 13 6.73 1.44 2.54
N LYS A 14 7.37 0.27 2.59
CA LYS A 14 8.17 -0.20 3.73
C LYS A 14 9.47 0.58 3.91
N ASP A 15 10.14 0.97 2.82
CA ASP A 15 11.40 1.71 2.91
C ASP A 15 11.19 3.17 3.34
N ILE A 16 10.05 3.75 2.98
CA ILE A 16 9.72 5.12 3.36
C ILE A 16 9.31 5.19 4.84
N LEU A 17 8.52 4.23 5.34
CA LEU A 17 8.17 4.14 6.75
C LEU A 17 9.39 3.84 7.64
N GLY A 18 10.29 2.98 7.16
CA GLY A 18 11.59 2.73 7.79
C GLY A 18 12.50 3.97 7.80
N SER A 19 12.42 4.83 6.78
CA SER A 19 13.16 6.10 6.73
C SER A 19 12.56 7.16 7.64
N ALA A 20 11.22 7.24 7.74
CA ALA A 20 10.52 8.13 8.66
C ALA A 20 10.83 7.80 10.13
N ASN A 21 10.79 6.51 10.51
CA ASN A 21 11.15 6.07 11.87
C ASN A 21 12.61 6.40 12.22
N ARG A 22 13.56 6.12 11.30
CA ARG A 22 14.97 6.48 11.51
C ARG A 22 15.19 7.99 11.71
N ASN A 23 14.43 8.83 11.02
CA ASN A 23 14.50 10.28 11.19
C ASN A 23 13.85 10.74 12.51
N LEU A 24 12.76 10.13 12.94
CA LEU A 24 12.15 10.40 14.25
C LEU A 24 13.10 10.02 15.39
N GLU A 25 13.74 8.85 15.34
CA GLU A 25 14.75 8.44 16.32
C GLU A 25 15.91 9.43 16.41
N ARG A 26 16.46 9.86 15.26
CA ARG A 26 17.51 10.90 15.23
C ARG A 26 17.06 12.21 15.86
N THR A 27 15.80 12.59 15.63
CA THR A 27 15.23 13.81 16.18
C THR A 27 15.12 13.72 17.70
N ILE A 28 14.63 12.59 18.22
CA ILE A 28 14.54 12.34 19.67
C ILE A 28 15.93 12.47 20.31
N MET A 29 16.94 11.80 19.72
CA MET A 29 18.32 11.89 20.21
C MET A 29 18.88 13.32 20.19
N ALA A 30 18.58 14.09 19.15
CA ALA A 30 19.02 15.49 19.04
C ALA A 30 18.36 16.39 20.09
N LEU A 31 17.07 16.17 20.38
CA LEU A 31 16.35 16.89 21.43
C LEU A 31 16.87 16.55 22.82
N ASP A 32 17.11 15.26 23.12
CA ASP A 32 17.72 14.84 24.38
C ASP A 32 19.10 15.47 24.59
N THR A 33 19.93 15.49 23.54
CA THR A 33 21.25 16.14 23.59
C THR A 33 21.13 17.65 23.87
N ALA A 34 20.15 18.30 23.26
CA ALA A 34 19.92 19.72 23.48
C ALA A 34 19.36 20.03 24.88
N LEU A 35 18.50 19.16 25.43
CA LEU A 35 18.03 19.23 26.82
C LEU A 35 19.21 19.11 27.80
N CYS A 36 20.08 18.11 27.63
CA CYS A 36 21.28 17.99 28.46
C CYS A 36 22.18 19.22 28.37
N ARG A 37 22.30 19.87 27.21
CA ARG A 37 23.08 21.11 27.07
C ARG A 37 22.45 22.29 27.80
N LEU A 38 21.14 22.45 27.69
CA LEU A 38 20.39 23.48 28.41
C LEU A 38 20.47 23.29 29.93
N GLU A 39 20.41 22.04 30.42
CA GLU A 39 20.59 21.72 31.84
C GLU A 39 22.00 22.09 32.37
N ASN A 40 22.98 22.22 31.48
CA ASN A 40 24.34 22.63 31.80
C ASN A 40 24.60 24.13 31.50
N ASP A 41 23.55 24.95 31.36
CA ASP A 41 23.61 26.40 31.08
C ASP A 41 24.28 26.77 29.73
N ASP A 42 24.31 25.84 28.76
CA ASP A 42 24.78 26.10 27.40
C ASP A 42 23.67 26.73 26.54
N LEU A 43 23.69 28.08 26.48
CA LEU A 43 22.68 28.89 25.78
C LEU A 43 22.71 28.76 24.24
N ASP A 44 23.78 28.20 23.65
CA ASP A 44 23.85 27.95 22.21
C ASP A 44 22.99 26.75 21.75
N ALA A 45 22.41 26.00 22.69
CA ALA A 45 21.53 24.87 22.41
C ALA A 45 20.25 25.24 21.64
N GLY A 46 19.80 26.50 21.71
CA GLY A 46 18.56 26.96 21.05
C GLY A 46 18.53 26.74 19.54
N ALA A 47 19.66 26.97 18.85
CA ALA A 47 19.75 26.75 17.40
C ALA A 47 19.68 25.26 17.03
N ALA A 48 20.27 24.39 17.87
CA ALA A 48 20.21 22.94 17.69
C ALA A 48 18.78 22.40 17.87
N VAL A 49 18.03 22.93 18.85
CA VAL A 49 16.62 22.59 19.07
C VAL A 49 15.76 22.98 17.86
N GLN A 50 15.92 24.20 17.33
CA GLN A 50 15.15 24.65 16.16
C GLN A 50 15.42 23.79 14.93
N LYS A 51 16.68 23.38 14.71
CA LYS A 51 17.04 22.45 13.64
C LYS A 51 16.36 21.09 13.83
N ALA A 52 16.38 20.53 15.03
CA ALA A 52 15.72 19.26 15.34
C ALA A 52 14.21 19.35 15.11
N ILE A 53 13.54 20.41 15.55
CA ILE A 53 12.11 20.62 15.32
C ILE A 53 11.78 20.68 13.81
N ALA A 54 12.62 21.33 13.01
CA ALA A 54 12.43 21.39 11.56
C ALA A 54 12.59 20.01 10.90
N GLU A 55 13.56 19.20 11.34
CA GLU A 55 13.74 17.82 10.87
C GLU A 55 12.55 16.93 11.25
N MET A 56 12.03 17.08 12.48
CA MET A 56 10.83 16.39 12.94
C MET A 56 9.60 16.68 12.07
N ARG A 57 9.35 17.97 11.78
CA ARG A 57 8.21 18.38 10.95
C ARG A 57 8.29 17.78 9.55
N ARG A 58 9.48 17.77 8.95
CA ARG A 58 9.71 17.13 7.64
C ARG A 58 9.42 15.64 7.70
N ALA A 59 9.89 14.94 8.73
CA ALA A 59 9.64 13.51 8.89
C ALA A 59 8.13 13.21 9.06
N GLN A 60 7.43 14.03 9.85
CA GLN A 60 5.99 13.91 10.05
C GLN A 60 5.20 14.15 8.75
N ASP A 61 5.56 15.19 7.99
CA ASP A 61 4.93 15.48 6.70
C ASP A 61 5.14 14.35 5.70
N THR A 62 6.34 13.76 5.65
CA THR A 62 6.62 12.57 4.83
C THR A 62 5.75 11.40 5.25
N ALA A 63 5.67 11.08 6.56
CA ALA A 63 4.87 9.96 7.05
C ALA A 63 3.38 10.13 6.74
N LEU A 64 2.85 11.35 6.87
CA LEU A 64 1.45 11.65 6.54
C LEU A 64 1.17 11.51 5.04
N LYS A 65 2.09 11.95 4.17
CA LYS A 65 1.95 11.76 2.71
C LYS A 65 1.93 10.29 2.32
N GLU A 66 2.79 9.47 2.91
CA GLU A 66 2.80 8.03 2.64
C GLU A 66 1.56 7.32 3.15
N ARG A 67 1.07 7.69 4.35
CA ARG A 67 -0.21 7.21 4.87
C ARG A 67 -1.33 7.49 3.87
N GLN A 68 -1.38 8.72 3.35
CA GLN A 68 -2.37 9.11 2.35
C GLN A 68 -2.25 8.28 1.07
N LYS A 69 -1.03 8.07 0.56
CA LYS A 69 -0.77 7.20 -0.61
C LYS A 69 -1.30 5.78 -0.39
N VAL A 70 -1.00 5.18 0.77
CA VAL A 70 -1.48 3.83 1.13
C VAL A 70 -3.00 3.78 1.24
N ASP A 71 -3.62 4.77 1.86
CA ASP A 71 -5.09 4.82 1.97
C ASP A 71 -5.77 4.99 0.61
N ASP A 72 -5.19 5.79 -0.30
CA ASP A 72 -5.71 5.95 -1.65
C ASP A 72 -5.53 4.70 -2.50
N ASP A 73 -4.41 4.00 -2.38
CA ASP A 73 -4.18 2.73 -3.08
C ASP A 73 -5.10 1.61 -2.54
N ARG A 74 -5.37 1.59 -1.24
CA ARG A 74 -6.37 0.70 -0.65
C ARG A 74 -7.77 0.97 -1.20
N ARG A 75 -8.18 2.24 -1.27
CA ARG A 75 -9.49 2.61 -1.86
C ARG A 75 -9.61 2.18 -3.31
N LYS A 76 -8.57 2.36 -4.13
CA LYS A 76 -8.56 1.91 -5.53
C LYS A 76 -8.71 0.38 -5.63
N LEU A 77 -8.03 -0.37 -4.76
CA LEU A 77 -8.12 -1.82 -4.73
C LEU A 77 -9.54 -2.28 -4.33
N ASP A 78 -10.13 -1.66 -3.31
CA ASP A 78 -11.50 -1.96 -2.87
C ASP A 78 -12.51 -1.67 -3.99
N LEU A 79 -12.36 -0.54 -4.71
CA LEU A 79 -13.20 -0.24 -5.87
C LEU A 79 -13.03 -1.27 -7.00
N ALA A 80 -11.81 -1.66 -7.33
CA ALA A 80 -11.54 -2.66 -8.37
C ALA A 80 -12.11 -4.05 -8.02
N THR A 81 -12.14 -4.39 -6.74
CA THR A 81 -12.70 -5.66 -6.25
C THR A 81 -14.24 -5.63 -6.20
N SER A 82 -14.82 -4.44 -5.97
CA SER A 82 -16.29 -4.27 -5.94
C SER A 82 -16.97 -4.39 -7.31
N ASP A 83 -16.26 -4.13 -8.41
CA ASP A 83 -16.82 -4.12 -9.77
C ASP A 83 -16.56 -5.45 -10.54
N SER A 84 -15.85 -6.40 -9.93
CA SER A 84 -15.44 -7.67 -10.54
C SER A 84 -15.86 -8.91 -9.76
N ALA A 85 -16.98 -8.84 -9.02
CA ALA A 85 -17.56 -10.01 -8.40
C ALA A 85 -17.98 -11.01 -9.49
N ILE A 86 -17.17 -12.05 -9.71
CA ILE A 86 -17.53 -13.18 -10.55
C ILE A 86 -18.79 -13.80 -9.94
N ASP A 87 -19.90 -13.77 -10.70
CA ASP A 87 -21.12 -14.48 -10.32
C ASP A 87 -20.88 -15.98 -10.45
N PHE A 88 -20.47 -16.60 -9.34
CA PHE A 88 -20.19 -18.02 -9.26
C PHE A 88 -21.43 -18.88 -9.52
N ASP A 89 -22.63 -18.37 -9.25
CA ASP A 89 -23.88 -19.09 -9.50
C ASP A 89 -24.17 -19.11 -11.00
N ALA A 90 -24.02 -17.99 -11.69
CA ALA A 90 -24.14 -17.92 -13.15
C ALA A 90 -23.07 -18.78 -13.85
N ALA A 91 -21.82 -18.72 -13.38
CA ALA A 91 -20.73 -19.55 -13.91
C ALA A 91 -21.02 -21.05 -13.70
N ARG A 92 -21.49 -21.44 -12.51
CA ARG A 92 -21.87 -22.81 -12.19
C ARG A 92 -23.04 -23.31 -13.04
N ALA A 93 -24.06 -22.48 -13.25
CA ALA A 93 -25.19 -22.81 -14.11
C ALA A 93 -24.76 -23.07 -15.56
N SER A 94 -23.86 -22.23 -16.10
CA SER A 94 -23.31 -22.38 -17.45
C SER A 94 -22.49 -23.67 -17.63
N ILE A 95 -21.67 -24.01 -16.62
CA ILE A 95 -20.91 -25.27 -16.60
C ILE A 95 -21.86 -26.48 -16.58
N LEU A 96 -22.90 -26.44 -15.75
CA LEU A 96 -23.88 -27.52 -15.66
C LEU A 96 -24.67 -27.70 -16.97
N ASP A 97 -25.12 -26.62 -17.62
CA ASP A 97 -25.80 -26.72 -18.91
C ASP A 97 -24.88 -27.33 -19.98
N SER A 98 -23.61 -26.93 -19.99
CA SER A 98 -22.61 -27.48 -20.91
C SER A 98 -22.40 -28.98 -20.69
N LEU A 99 -22.30 -29.42 -19.43
CA LEU A 99 -22.17 -30.83 -19.08
C LEU A 99 -23.42 -31.63 -19.46
N ASP A 100 -24.61 -31.07 -19.27
CA ASP A 100 -25.86 -31.72 -19.64
C ASP A 100 -26.02 -31.85 -21.16
N ARG A 101 -25.60 -30.83 -21.93
CA ARG A 101 -25.56 -30.93 -23.40
C ARG A 101 -24.64 -32.05 -23.87
N VAL A 102 -23.45 -32.17 -23.27
CA VAL A 102 -22.49 -33.25 -23.59
C VAL A 102 -23.02 -34.62 -23.17
N ARG A 103 -23.75 -34.72 -22.05
CA ARG A 103 -24.40 -35.97 -21.64
C ARG A 103 -25.53 -36.37 -22.58
N ARG A 104 -26.34 -35.42 -23.02
CA ARG A 104 -27.44 -35.67 -23.99
C ARG A 104 -26.90 -36.09 -25.35
N SER A 105 -25.81 -35.47 -25.83
CA SER A 105 -25.18 -35.87 -27.11
C SER A 105 -24.43 -37.21 -27.05
N ARG A 106 -24.14 -37.73 -25.85
CA ARG A 106 -23.54 -39.05 -25.63
C ARG A 106 -24.53 -40.19 -25.38
N ARG A 107 -25.83 -39.91 -25.33
CA ARG A 107 -26.86 -40.94 -25.47
C ARG A 107 -27.19 -41.06 -26.96
N PRO A 108 -26.53 -41.96 -27.72
CA PRO A 108 -27.11 -42.37 -28.99
C PRO A 108 -28.46 -43.01 -28.68
N ASP A 109 -29.46 -42.67 -29.47
CA ASP A 109 -30.76 -43.33 -29.49
C ASP A 109 -30.53 -44.85 -29.37
N SER A 110 -31.14 -45.44 -28.35
CA SER A 110 -31.35 -46.88 -28.30
C SER A 110 -32.06 -47.26 -29.59
N VAL A 111 -31.29 -47.85 -30.51
CA VAL A 111 -31.78 -48.50 -31.72
C VAL A 111 -32.92 -49.42 -31.28
N SER A 112 -34.13 -49.09 -31.74
CA SER A 112 -35.30 -49.95 -31.58
C SER A 112 -35.10 -51.17 -32.46
N GLU A 113 -35.03 -52.35 -31.85
CA GLU A 113 -35.34 -53.64 -32.48
C GLU A 113 -36.86 -53.87 -32.47
#